data_AF-A0A534WIR0-F1
#
_entry.id   AF-A0A534WIR0-F1
#
_cell.length_a   1.000
_cell.length_b   1.000
_cell.length_c   1.000
_cell.angle_alpha   90.00
_cell.angle_beta   90.00
_cell.angle_gamma   90.00
#
_symmetry.space_group_name_H-M   'P 1'
#
loop_
_entity.id
_entity.type
_entity.pdbx_description
1 polymer ?
#
loop_
_entity_poly.entity_id
_entity_poly.type
_entity_poly.pdbx_seq_one_letter_code
_entity_poly.pdbx_strand_id
1 'polypeptide(L)'
;MSFVFQAPPLLHAEAPAEPSRTVRLALWLLPFAVAGALLVHLYPDSYQQDGGFHFLFARWSVEHPQLLVDVWGRPLFTALYAFPARLGYPFAKLVTVAIALAAAWNTVKLARAHGLEHAELAVPLLFLQPSFLLICSDTMTEPLFALVLVVALRLHQAGRIRPSMWVAALLPLARPEGFFVALLWAASVALDPRADRTLLLRALSTIRLAAGVAAWWLASTLLTGDPCFIMHNWPPNWAAGATALGYGGGGRGSPLGLVPVRVLRLGRLRALPGVRGAPLSAGDASGLEPPGRLGA
;
A
#
# COMPACT_ATOMS: atom_id res chain seq x y z
N MET A 1 -75.89 -19.20 7.82
CA MET A 1 -75.23 -17.99 8.35
C MET A 1 -73.74 -18.26 8.40
N SER A 2 -73.00 -17.77 7.41
CA SER A 2 -71.55 -17.95 7.33
C SER A 2 -70.87 -16.69 7.88
N PHE A 3 -70.25 -16.80 9.05
CA PHE A 3 -69.43 -15.73 9.62
C PHE A 3 -68.10 -15.67 8.87
N VAL A 4 -67.95 -14.67 8.02
CA VAL A 4 -66.66 -14.32 7.40
C VAL A 4 -65.84 -13.57 8.45
N PHE A 5 -64.79 -14.21 8.96
CA PHE A 5 -63.85 -13.58 9.87
C PHE A 5 -62.98 -12.62 9.06
N GLN A 6 -63.29 -11.33 9.11
CA GLN A 6 -62.49 -10.28 8.46
C GLN A 6 -61.29 -9.99 9.35
N ALA A 7 -60.11 -10.47 8.94
CA ALA A 7 -58.87 -10.21 9.66
C ALA A 7 -58.64 -8.69 9.77
N PRO A 8 -58.27 -8.15 10.94
CA PRO A 8 -57.98 -6.73 11.08
C PRO A 8 -56.83 -6.34 10.13
N PRO A 9 -56.88 -5.15 9.52
CA PRO A 9 -55.80 -4.69 8.66
C PRO A 9 -54.50 -4.68 9.46
N LEU A 10 -53.51 -5.43 8.98
CA LEU A 10 -52.16 -5.39 9.52
C LEU A 10 -51.71 -3.92 9.45
N LEU A 11 -51.52 -3.29 10.61
CA LEU A 11 -50.82 -2.02 10.72
C LEU A 11 -49.49 -2.18 10.00
N HIS A 12 -49.39 -1.62 8.80
CA HIS A 12 -48.12 -1.47 8.11
C HIS A 12 -47.28 -0.55 9.00
N ALA A 13 -46.45 -1.13 9.85
CA ALA A 13 -45.41 -0.38 10.54
C ALA A 13 -44.61 0.32 9.43
N GLU A 14 -44.63 1.65 9.42
CA GLU A 14 -43.77 2.43 8.53
C GLU A 14 -42.35 1.91 8.72
N ALA A 15 -41.78 1.37 7.64
CA ALA A 15 -40.40 0.93 7.67
C ALA A 15 -39.53 2.12 8.12
N PRO A 16 -38.61 1.92 9.08
CA PRO A 16 -37.79 3.02 9.58
C PRO A 16 -37.08 3.70 8.41
N ALA A 17 -37.10 5.03 8.41
CA ALA A 17 -36.48 5.81 7.35
C ALA A 17 -35.00 5.42 7.18
N GLU A 18 -34.61 5.04 5.97
CA GLU A 18 -33.24 4.66 5.66
C GLU A 18 -32.28 5.82 5.96
N PRO A 19 -31.17 5.58 6.69
CA PRO A 19 -30.22 6.62 7.03
C PRO A 19 -29.60 7.23 5.77
N SER A 20 -29.37 8.54 5.79
CA SER A 20 -28.76 9.24 4.65
C SER A 20 -27.39 8.66 4.30
N ARG A 21 -26.97 8.80 3.02
CA ARG A 21 -25.66 8.31 2.55
C ARG A 21 -24.47 8.85 3.35
N THR A 22 -24.60 10.05 3.90
CA THR A 22 -23.57 10.66 4.76
C THR A 22 -23.53 9.96 6.12
N VAL A 23 -24.69 9.70 6.72
CA VAL A 23 -24.79 8.96 7.98
C VAL A 23 -24.26 7.54 7.81
N ARG A 24 -24.65 6.83 6.75
CA ARG A 24 -24.13 5.48 6.45
C ARG A 24 -22.61 5.46 6.31
N LEU A 25 -22.03 6.44 5.63
CA LEU A 25 -20.57 6.57 5.53
C LEU A 25 -19.91 6.83 6.89
N ALA A 26 -20.46 7.74 7.70
CA ALA A 26 -19.94 8.02 9.03
C ALA A 26 -20.02 6.81 9.97
N LEU A 27 -21.12 6.04 9.90
CA LEU A 27 -21.32 4.78 10.62
C LEU A 27 -20.24 3.75 10.29
N TRP A 28 -19.69 3.76 9.07
CA TRP A 28 -18.59 2.89 8.71
C TRP A 28 -17.22 3.47 9.05
N LEU A 29 -16.97 4.76 8.82
CA LEU A 29 -15.66 5.36 9.08
C LEU A 29 -15.35 5.47 10.59
N LEU A 30 -16.33 5.80 11.42
CA LEU A 30 -16.11 6.07 12.84
C LEU A 30 -15.57 4.85 13.61
N PRO A 31 -16.13 3.62 13.47
CA PRO A 31 -15.59 2.44 14.12
C PRO A 31 -14.13 2.17 13.74
N PHE A 32 -13.76 2.35 12.47
CA PHE A 32 -12.37 2.13 12.03
C PHE A 32 -11.43 3.26 12.43
N ALA A 33 -11.93 4.49 12.59
CA ALA A 33 -11.16 5.58 13.18
C ALA A 33 -10.84 5.31 14.66
N VAL A 34 -11.84 4.85 15.41
CA VAL A 34 -11.66 4.44 16.81
C VAL A 34 -10.73 3.23 16.90
N ALA A 35 -10.94 2.20 16.08
CA ALA A 35 -10.06 1.03 16.04
C ALA A 35 -8.62 1.40 15.70
N GLY A 36 -8.39 2.26 14.70
CA GLY A 36 -7.06 2.76 14.35
C GLY A 36 -6.40 3.51 15.51
N ALA A 37 -7.12 4.42 16.17
CA ALA A 37 -6.61 5.14 17.33
C ALA A 37 -6.29 4.21 18.51
N LEU A 38 -7.14 3.20 18.75
CA LEU A 38 -6.90 2.16 19.76
C LEU A 38 -5.66 1.33 19.40
N LEU A 39 -5.48 0.92 18.14
CA LEU A 39 -4.28 0.21 17.70
C LEU A 39 -3.02 1.04 17.92
N VAL A 40 -3.05 2.34 17.61
CA VAL A 40 -1.91 3.25 17.89
C VAL A 40 -1.60 3.31 19.39
N HIS A 41 -2.62 3.31 20.25
CA HIS A 41 -2.43 3.35 21.70
C HIS A 41 -1.94 2.02 22.28
N LEU A 42 -2.51 0.90 21.84
CA LEU A 42 -2.23 -0.44 22.36
C LEU A 42 -0.87 -0.97 21.88
N TYR A 43 -0.45 -0.58 20.68
CA TYR A 43 0.81 -1.00 20.08
C TYR A 43 1.70 0.24 19.92
N PRO A 44 2.54 0.58 20.89
CA PRO A 44 3.42 1.75 20.80
C PRO A 44 4.52 1.56 19.75
N ASP A 45 4.89 0.32 19.42
CA ASP A 45 5.96 -0.02 18.50
C ASP A 45 5.49 -0.29 17.06
N SER A 46 6.46 -0.40 16.16
CA SER A 46 6.25 -0.78 14.76
C SER A 46 6.08 -2.28 14.65
N TYR A 47 5.11 -2.76 13.87
CA TYR A 47 4.95 -4.21 13.70
C TYR A 47 6.08 -4.78 12.82
N GLN A 48 6.64 -3.95 11.94
CA GLN A 48 7.73 -4.30 11.02
C GLN A 48 8.86 -3.28 11.13
N GLN A 49 10.11 -3.71 10.93
CA GLN A 49 11.28 -2.82 10.97
C GLN A 49 11.17 -1.63 10.00
N ASP A 50 10.53 -1.85 8.85
CA ASP A 50 10.40 -0.85 7.79
C ASP A 50 9.62 0.40 8.23
N GLY A 51 8.50 0.22 8.95
CA GLY A 51 7.72 1.33 9.51
C GLY A 51 8.57 2.18 10.46
N GLY A 52 9.32 1.54 11.36
CA GLY A 52 10.25 2.20 12.27
C GLY A 52 11.33 3.01 11.54
N PHE A 53 11.91 2.48 10.46
CA PHE A 53 12.88 3.22 9.65
C PHE A 53 12.27 4.45 8.98
N HIS A 54 11.09 4.33 8.37
CA HIS A 54 10.39 5.47 7.79
C HIS A 54 10.08 6.57 8.82
N PHE A 55 9.69 6.18 10.03
CA PHE A 55 9.52 7.12 11.14
C PHE A 55 10.83 7.83 11.49
N LEU A 56 11.94 7.10 11.60
CA LEU A 56 13.24 7.67 11.93
C LEU A 56 13.74 8.61 10.83
N PHE A 57 13.57 8.25 9.56
CA PHE A 57 13.89 9.12 8.43
C PHE A 57 13.11 10.44 8.51
N ALA A 58 11.81 10.37 8.72
CA ALA A 58 10.96 11.55 8.85
C ALA A 58 11.33 12.40 10.09
N ARG A 59 11.55 11.77 11.25
CA ARG A 59 11.87 12.48 12.49
C ARG A 59 13.13 13.33 12.38
N TRP A 60 14.16 12.79 11.73
CA TRP A 60 15.48 13.41 11.62
C TRP A 60 15.69 14.17 10.31
N SER A 61 14.70 14.25 9.43
CA SER A 61 14.86 14.86 8.11
C SER A 61 15.10 16.37 8.14
N VAL A 62 14.81 17.03 9.25
CA VAL A 62 15.07 18.47 9.43
C VAL A 62 16.53 18.70 9.81
N GLU A 63 17.08 17.89 10.71
CA GLU A 63 18.50 17.90 11.10
C GLU A 63 19.41 17.35 10.00
N HIS A 64 18.89 16.42 9.20
CA HIS A 64 19.58 15.76 8.10
C HIS A 64 18.75 15.86 6.81
N PRO A 65 18.80 17.01 6.10
CA PRO A 65 17.97 17.28 4.93
C PRO A 65 18.07 16.24 3.82
N GLN A 66 19.21 15.56 3.69
CA GLN A 66 19.40 14.45 2.75
C GLN A 66 18.40 13.31 2.92
N LEU A 67 17.81 13.13 4.12
CA LEU A 67 16.79 12.12 4.37
C LEU A 67 15.46 12.44 3.67
N LEU A 68 15.19 13.71 3.33
CA LEU A 68 14.02 14.11 2.54
C LEU A 68 14.06 13.59 1.10
N VAL A 69 15.25 13.29 0.59
CA VAL A 69 15.49 12.85 -0.79
C VAL A 69 16.05 11.43 -0.83
N ASP A 70 16.11 10.76 0.31
CA ASP A 70 16.59 9.39 0.42
C ASP A 70 15.69 8.41 -0.35
N VAL A 71 16.32 7.48 -1.06
CA VAL A 71 15.63 6.48 -1.88
C VAL A 71 14.74 5.60 -1.02
N TRP A 72 15.24 5.11 0.13
CA TRP A 72 14.46 4.27 1.03
C TRP A 72 13.44 5.08 1.82
N GLY A 73 13.79 6.30 2.27
CA GLY A 73 12.92 7.19 3.03
C GLY A 73 11.57 7.49 2.35
N ARG A 74 11.56 7.49 1.01
CA ARG A 74 10.43 7.84 0.14
C ARG A 74 10.08 9.33 0.28
N PRO A 75 10.53 10.20 -0.65
CA PRO A 75 10.49 11.65 -0.46
C PRO A 75 9.13 12.22 -0.08
N LEU A 76 8.04 11.72 -0.70
CA LEU A 76 6.70 12.21 -0.38
C LEU A 76 6.28 11.83 1.05
N PHE A 77 6.61 10.61 1.47
CA PHE A 77 6.33 10.14 2.81
C PHE A 77 7.16 10.94 3.83
N THR A 78 8.49 10.98 3.67
CA THR A 78 9.38 11.68 4.61
C THR A 78 8.96 13.13 4.79
N ALA A 79 8.70 13.85 3.70
CA ALA A 79 8.29 15.25 3.77
C ALA A 79 6.96 15.45 4.50
N LEU A 80 5.96 14.60 4.25
CA LEU A 80 4.65 14.67 4.90
C LEU A 80 4.73 14.33 6.40
N TYR A 81 5.57 13.36 6.76
CA TYR A 81 5.71 12.86 8.12
C TYR A 81 6.75 13.63 8.94
N ALA A 82 7.55 14.52 8.34
CA ALA A 82 8.62 15.25 9.01
C ALA A 82 8.13 15.96 10.28
N PHE A 83 7.00 16.67 10.20
CA PHE A 83 6.45 17.37 11.37
C PHE A 83 5.80 16.40 12.40
N PRO A 84 4.86 15.52 12.02
CA PRO A 84 4.29 14.54 12.96
C PRO A 84 5.33 13.68 13.68
N ALA A 85 6.39 13.27 12.99
CA ALA A 85 7.41 12.40 13.56
C ALA A 85 8.24 13.08 14.66
N ARG A 86 8.36 14.42 14.64
CA ARG A 86 8.99 15.18 15.74
C ARG A 86 8.16 15.21 17.01
N LEU A 87 6.84 15.19 16.88
CA LEU A 87 5.92 15.12 18.03
C LEU A 87 5.96 13.74 18.70
N GLY A 88 6.42 12.72 17.97
CA GLY A 88 6.62 11.37 18.45
C GLY A 88 5.96 10.35 17.54
N TYR A 89 6.31 9.08 17.78
CA TYR A 89 5.86 7.99 16.95
C TYR A 89 4.33 7.80 16.94
N PRO A 90 3.60 7.91 18.08
CA PRO A 90 2.14 7.85 18.06
C PRO A 90 1.48 8.91 17.15
N PHE A 91 2.03 10.14 17.10
CA PHE A 91 1.50 11.19 16.23
C PHE A 91 1.70 10.87 14.75
N ALA A 92 2.84 10.31 14.38
CA ALA A 92 3.09 9.82 13.04
C ALA A 92 2.08 8.71 12.67
N LYS A 93 1.85 7.73 13.55
CA LYS A 93 0.87 6.65 13.31
C LYS A 93 -0.57 7.18 13.19
N LEU A 94 -0.95 8.18 13.97
CA LEU A 94 -2.27 8.84 13.84
C LEU A 94 -2.44 9.53 12.47
N VAL A 95 -1.36 10.09 11.91
CA VAL A 95 -1.39 10.61 10.54
C VAL A 95 -1.62 9.47 9.54
N THR A 96 -1.02 8.30 9.73
CA THR A 96 -1.33 7.13 8.89
C THR A 96 -2.81 6.74 9.00
N VAL A 97 -3.39 6.71 10.21
CA VAL A 97 -4.81 6.42 10.41
C VAL A 97 -5.67 7.41 9.63
N ALA A 98 -5.36 8.71 9.70
CA ALA A 98 -6.06 9.75 8.95
C ALA A 98 -5.93 9.55 7.42
N ILE A 99 -4.75 9.17 6.94
CA ILE A 99 -4.50 8.86 5.52
C ILE A 99 -5.31 7.63 5.08
N ALA A 100 -5.36 6.58 5.90
CA ALA A 100 -6.13 5.35 5.61
C ALA A 100 -7.64 5.64 5.55
N LEU A 101 -8.16 6.44 6.48
CA LEU A 101 -9.56 6.91 6.46
C LEU A 101 -9.85 7.78 5.23
N ALA A 102 -8.93 8.68 4.87
CA ALA A 102 -9.04 9.49 3.68
C ALA A 102 -9.03 8.62 2.41
N ALA A 103 -8.20 7.58 2.35
CA ALA A 103 -8.18 6.62 1.25
C ALA A 103 -9.53 5.90 1.12
N ALA A 104 -10.04 5.34 2.23
CA ALA A 104 -11.35 4.69 2.26
C ALA A 104 -12.49 5.62 1.82
N TRP A 105 -12.49 6.87 2.31
CA TRP A 105 -13.46 7.88 1.91
C TRP A 105 -13.41 8.18 0.41
N ASN A 106 -12.21 8.31 -0.15
CA ASN A 106 -12.03 8.47 -1.59
C ASN A 106 -12.52 7.23 -2.36
N THR A 107 -12.27 6.03 -1.86
CA THR A 107 -12.78 4.78 -2.46
C THR A 107 -14.30 4.76 -2.49
N VAL A 108 -14.99 5.17 -1.42
CA VAL A 108 -16.46 5.30 -1.42
C VAL A 108 -16.92 6.32 -2.47
N LYS A 109 -16.25 7.48 -2.57
CA LYS A 109 -16.59 8.48 -3.60
C LYS A 109 -16.39 7.95 -5.02
N LEU A 110 -15.34 7.15 -5.23
CA LEU A 110 -15.07 6.48 -6.49
C LEU A 110 -16.19 5.48 -6.80
N ALA A 111 -16.52 4.60 -5.86
CA ALA A 111 -17.60 3.62 -5.99
C ALA A 111 -18.96 4.27 -6.30
N ARG A 112 -19.30 5.39 -5.63
CA ARG A 112 -20.51 6.17 -5.92
C ARG A 112 -20.52 6.74 -7.34
N ALA A 113 -19.37 7.20 -7.85
CA ALA A 113 -19.27 7.71 -9.21
C ALA A 113 -19.51 6.62 -10.27
N HIS A 114 -19.33 5.34 -9.92
CA HIS A 114 -19.68 4.17 -10.74
C HIS A 114 -21.11 3.67 -10.53
N GLY A 115 -21.92 4.37 -9.74
CA GLY A 115 -23.32 3.99 -9.50
C GLY A 115 -23.50 2.78 -8.59
N LEU A 116 -22.49 2.39 -7.80
CA LEU A 116 -22.63 1.29 -6.84
C LEU A 116 -23.60 1.70 -5.72
N GLU A 117 -24.67 0.91 -5.55
CA GLU A 117 -25.76 1.17 -4.59
C GLU A 117 -25.27 1.24 -3.13
N HIS A 118 -24.35 0.34 -2.79
CA HIS A 118 -23.82 0.17 -1.43
C HIS A 118 -22.35 0.59 -1.35
N ALA A 119 -21.99 1.69 -2.00
CA ALA A 119 -20.60 2.17 -2.09
C ALA A 119 -19.88 2.31 -0.73
N GLU A 120 -20.61 2.55 0.36
CA GLU A 120 -20.07 2.67 1.72
C GLU A 120 -19.48 1.37 2.24
N LEU A 121 -19.90 0.21 1.72
CA LEU A 121 -19.30 -1.10 2.03
C LEU A 121 -17.83 -1.19 1.59
N ALA A 122 -17.36 -0.29 0.73
CA ALA A 122 -15.94 -0.19 0.43
C ALA A 122 -15.08 0.09 1.67
N VAL A 123 -15.61 0.74 2.70
CA VAL A 123 -14.89 0.98 3.96
C VAL A 123 -14.60 -0.34 4.71
N PRO A 124 -15.60 -1.13 5.14
CA PRO A 124 -15.32 -2.40 5.80
C PRO A 124 -14.59 -3.39 4.88
N LEU A 125 -14.86 -3.42 3.58
CA LEU A 125 -14.13 -4.29 2.65
C LEU A 125 -12.63 -3.94 2.53
N LEU A 126 -12.26 -2.68 2.78
CA LEU A 126 -10.87 -2.26 2.83
C LEU A 126 -10.24 -2.54 4.20
N PHE A 127 -10.89 -2.09 5.28
CA PHE A 127 -10.34 -2.20 6.64
C PHE A 127 -10.37 -3.61 7.22
N LEU A 128 -11.25 -4.50 6.75
CA LEU A 128 -11.26 -5.90 7.19
C LEU A 128 -10.25 -6.77 6.43
N GLN A 129 -9.48 -6.19 5.51
CA GLN A 129 -8.30 -6.86 4.96
C GLN A 129 -7.21 -6.90 6.05
N PRO A 130 -6.71 -8.09 6.44
CA PRO A 130 -5.75 -8.20 7.53
C PRO A 130 -4.53 -7.29 7.35
N SER A 131 -4.00 -7.23 6.12
CA SER A 131 -2.85 -6.38 5.81
C SER A 131 -3.16 -4.90 5.95
N PHE A 132 -4.32 -4.43 5.47
CA PHE A 132 -4.69 -3.01 5.56
C PHE A 132 -4.92 -2.58 7.01
N LEU A 133 -5.59 -3.40 7.81
CA LEU A 133 -5.82 -3.11 9.23
C LEU A 133 -4.50 -3.00 10.00
N LEU A 134 -3.53 -3.85 9.69
CA LEU A 134 -2.22 -3.82 10.33
C LEU A 134 -1.43 -2.56 9.99
N ILE A 135 -1.37 -2.20 8.70
CA ILE A 135 -0.60 -1.04 8.24
C ILE A 135 -1.31 0.30 8.50
N CYS A 136 -2.63 0.33 8.73
CA CYS A 136 -3.35 1.59 8.91
C CYS A 136 -2.95 2.33 10.19
N SER A 137 -2.38 1.61 11.15
CA SER A 137 -1.86 2.14 12.40
C SER A 137 -0.34 2.01 12.49
N ASP A 138 0.41 2.01 11.38
CA ASP A 138 1.89 2.01 11.38
C ASP A 138 2.42 3.05 10.39
N THR A 139 3.69 3.46 10.47
CA THR A 139 4.33 4.44 9.56
C THR A 139 4.85 3.77 8.29
N MET A 140 3.99 2.97 7.68
CA MET A 140 4.21 2.31 6.40
C MET A 140 3.83 3.25 5.24
N THR A 141 4.42 3.06 4.05
CA THR A 141 4.21 3.96 2.91
C THR A 141 3.03 3.58 2.02
N GLU A 142 2.54 2.35 2.14
CA GLU A 142 1.40 1.78 1.42
C GLU A 142 0.11 2.60 1.59
N PRO A 143 -0.29 3.05 2.80
CA PRO A 143 -1.52 3.84 2.95
C PRO A 143 -1.46 5.18 2.20
N LEU A 144 -0.31 5.86 2.23
CA LEU A 144 -0.11 7.10 1.48
C LEU A 144 -0.14 6.85 -0.03
N PHE A 145 0.53 5.78 -0.49
CA PHE A 145 0.47 5.37 -1.89
C PHE A 145 -0.97 5.10 -2.34
N ALA A 146 -1.75 4.36 -1.54
CA ALA A 146 -3.14 4.05 -1.82
C ALA A 146 -4.00 5.32 -1.90
N LEU A 147 -3.79 6.29 -0.99
CA LEU A 147 -4.48 7.58 -1.01
C LEU A 147 -4.18 8.37 -2.31
N VAL A 148 -2.90 8.52 -2.66
CA VAL A 148 -2.49 9.21 -3.89
C VAL A 148 -3.10 8.54 -5.11
N LEU A 149 -3.05 7.20 -5.16
CA LEU A 149 -3.58 6.40 -6.26
C LEU A 149 -5.09 6.61 -6.43
N VAL A 150 -5.89 6.46 -5.36
CA VAL A 150 -7.34 6.60 -5.45
C VAL A 150 -7.75 8.04 -5.79
N VAL A 151 -7.03 9.05 -5.31
CA VAL A 151 -7.28 10.46 -5.69
C VAL A 151 -6.98 10.68 -7.17
N ALA A 152 -5.85 10.16 -7.67
CA ALA A 152 -5.51 10.23 -9.09
C ALA A 152 -6.58 9.55 -9.95
N LEU A 153 -7.04 8.35 -9.57
CA LEU A 153 -8.10 7.61 -10.27
C LEU A 153 -9.41 8.41 -10.33
N ARG A 154 -9.83 8.98 -9.20
CA ARG A 154 -11.04 9.81 -9.13
C ARG A 154 -10.96 11.02 -10.05
N LEU A 155 -9.81 11.70 -10.09
CA LEU A 155 -9.61 12.84 -10.98
C LEU A 155 -9.68 12.40 -12.45
N HIS A 156 -9.00 11.30 -12.80
CA HIS A 156 -8.99 10.77 -14.15
C HIS A 156 -10.40 10.42 -14.63
N GLN A 157 -11.16 9.69 -13.81
CA GLN A 157 -12.53 9.28 -14.13
C GLN A 157 -13.52 10.44 -14.20
N ALA A 158 -13.28 11.51 -13.44
CA ALA A 158 -14.04 12.75 -13.54
C ALA A 158 -13.70 13.58 -14.80
N GLY A 159 -12.90 13.04 -15.74
CA GLY A 159 -12.42 13.73 -16.93
C GLY A 159 -11.34 14.79 -16.65
N ARG A 160 -10.86 14.91 -15.41
CA ARG A 160 -9.79 15.81 -15.02
C ARG A 160 -8.42 15.16 -15.27
N ILE A 161 -8.13 14.88 -16.54
CA ILE A 161 -6.95 14.12 -16.96
C ILE A 161 -5.64 14.81 -16.54
N ARG A 162 -5.52 16.13 -16.76
CA ARG A 162 -4.30 16.88 -16.40
C ARG A 162 -4.02 16.86 -14.89
N PRO A 163 -4.97 17.23 -13.99
CA PRO A 163 -4.77 17.05 -12.56
C PRO A 163 -4.46 15.61 -12.16
N SER A 164 -5.07 14.60 -12.80
CA SER A 164 -4.79 13.20 -12.47
C SER A 164 -3.33 12.82 -12.70
N MET A 165 -2.69 13.33 -13.76
CA MET A 165 -1.28 13.08 -14.03
C MET A 165 -0.36 13.73 -12.99
N TRP A 166 -0.68 14.95 -12.55
CA TRP A 166 0.09 15.62 -11.51
C TRP A 166 0.04 14.88 -10.17
N VAL A 167 -1.14 14.35 -9.81
CA VAL A 167 -1.27 13.51 -8.60
C VAL A 167 -0.56 12.16 -8.80
N ALA A 168 -0.74 11.51 -9.94
CA ALA A 168 -0.08 10.24 -10.25
C ALA A 168 1.46 10.36 -10.31
N ALA A 169 1.99 11.53 -10.67
CA ALA A 169 3.43 11.81 -10.64
C ALA A 169 4.03 11.73 -9.22
N LEU A 170 3.21 11.78 -8.17
CA LEU A 170 3.64 11.62 -6.78
C LEU A 170 3.80 10.15 -6.37
N LEU A 171 3.27 9.20 -7.14
CA LEU A 171 3.32 7.77 -6.81
C LEU A 171 4.74 7.23 -6.65
N PRO A 172 5.71 7.51 -7.55
CA PRO A 172 7.10 7.07 -7.38
C PRO A 172 7.77 7.63 -6.11
N LEU A 173 7.33 8.80 -5.64
CA LEU A 173 7.88 9.45 -4.44
C LEU A 173 7.28 8.88 -3.16
N ALA A 174 6.11 8.26 -3.23
CA ALA A 174 5.52 7.51 -2.12
C ALA A 174 6.12 6.11 -2.03
N ARG A 175 6.33 5.43 -3.17
CA ARG A 175 6.78 4.04 -3.24
C ARG A 175 7.43 3.68 -4.58
N PRO A 176 8.33 2.68 -4.61
CA PRO A 176 9.01 2.24 -5.82
C PRO A 176 8.05 1.65 -6.87
N GLU A 177 6.97 0.98 -6.47
CA GLU A 177 6.00 0.41 -7.41
C GLU A 177 5.28 1.52 -8.20
N GLY A 178 5.32 2.77 -7.69
CA GLY A 178 4.82 3.96 -8.36
C GLY A 178 5.46 4.24 -9.70
N PHE A 179 6.70 3.80 -9.95
CA PHE A 179 7.30 3.88 -11.29
C PHE A 179 6.51 3.04 -12.31
N PHE A 180 6.18 1.79 -11.95
CA PHE A 180 5.38 0.92 -12.82
C PHE A 180 3.97 1.44 -12.99
N VAL A 181 3.34 1.91 -11.90
CA VAL A 181 1.99 2.49 -11.98
C VAL A 181 1.98 3.76 -12.84
N ALA A 182 3.00 4.61 -12.77
CA ALA A 182 3.12 5.79 -13.63
C ALA A 182 3.26 5.41 -15.11
N LEU A 183 4.00 4.35 -15.45
CA LEU A 183 4.08 3.84 -16.83
C LEU A 183 2.73 3.31 -17.32
N LEU A 184 2.02 2.53 -16.50
CA LEU A 184 0.67 2.08 -16.82
C LEU A 184 -0.29 3.27 -16.99
N TRP A 185 -0.12 4.31 -16.17
CA TRP A 185 -0.89 5.54 -16.29
C TRP A 185 -0.59 6.32 -17.57
N ALA A 186 0.67 6.33 -18.01
CA ALA A 186 1.05 6.95 -19.28
C ALA A 186 0.35 6.23 -20.44
N ALA A 187 0.33 4.90 -20.43
CA ALA A 187 -0.40 4.10 -21.40
C ALA A 187 -1.91 4.39 -21.35
N SER A 188 -2.51 4.46 -20.15
CA SER A 188 -3.95 4.76 -20.02
C SER A 188 -4.31 6.14 -20.56
N VAL A 189 -3.48 7.16 -20.32
CA VAL A 189 -3.69 8.52 -20.86
C VAL A 189 -3.48 8.57 -22.38
N ALA A 190 -2.47 7.87 -22.91
CA ALA A 190 -2.24 7.81 -24.35
C ALA A 190 -3.44 7.21 -25.10
N LEU A 191 -4.11 6.23 -24.48
CA LEU A 191 -5.28 5.56 -25.03
C LEU A 191 -6.61 6.30 -24.74
N ASP A 192 -6.66 7.22 -23.79
CA ASP A 192 -7.89 7.96 -23.46
C ASP A 192 -8.18 9.07 -24.48
N PRO A 193 -9.28 8.97 -25.26
CA PRO A 193 -9.65 10.00 -26.21
C PRO A 193 -10.00 11.36 -25.59
N ARG A 194 -10.29 11.39 -24.28
CA ARG A 194 -10.64 12.61 -23.54
C ARG A 194 -9.41 13.47 -23.21
N ALA A 195 -8.20 12.93 -23.34
CA ALA A 195 -6.98 13.61 -22.94
C ALA A 195 -6.59 14.75 -23.89
N ASP A 196 -6.53 14.46 -25.20
CA ASP A 196 -6.17 15.41 -26.26
C ASP A 196 -6.64 14.94 -27.64
N ARG A 197 -6.56 15.79 -28.68
CA ARG A 197 -7.12 15.48 -30.01
C ARG A 197 -6.35 14.41 -30.78
N THR A 198 -5.02 14.38 -30.69
CA THR A 198 -4.17 13.45 -31.45
C THR A 198 -3.38 12.53 -30.52
N LEU A 199 -3.07 11.32 -30.98
CA LEU A 199 -2.28 10.34 -30.21
C LEU A 199 -0.91 10.92 -29.80
N LEU A 200 -0.24 11.65 -30.70
CA LEU A 200 1.05 12.28 -30.41
C LEU A 200 0.93 13.29 -29.26
N LEU A 201 -0.08 14.16 -29.26
CA LEU A 201 -0.26 15.14 -28.19
C LEU A 201 -0.58 14.44 -26.86
N ARG A 202 -1.36 13.36 -26.88
CA ARG A 202 -1.61 12.54 -25.68
C ARG A 202 -0.33 11.92 -25.15
N ALA A 203 0.47 11.31 -26.02
CA ALA A 203 1.76 10.72 -25.65
C ALA A 203 2.72 11.77 -25.07
N LEU A 204 2.86 12.94 -25.72
CA LEU A 204 3.65 14.06 -25.20
C LEU A 204 3.09 14.58 -23.87
N SER A 205 1.78 14.51 -23.66
CA SER A 205 1.17 14.98 -22.42
C SER A 205 1.62 14.19 -21.19
N THR A 206 1.95 12.90 -21.39
CA THR A 206 2.40 11.97 -20.34
C THR A 206 3.73 12.35 -19.71
N ILE A 207 4.51 13.25 -20.32
CA ILE A 207 5.75 13.79 -19.74
C ILE A 207 5.52 14.41 -18.36
N ARG A 208 4.29 14.86 -18.06
CA ARG A 208 3.89 15.36 -16.75
C ARG A 208 4.03 14.32 -15.64
N LEU A 209 3.90 13.04 -15.95
CA LEU A 209 4.10 11.95 -14.98
C LEU A 209 5.55 11.87 -14.50
N ALA A 210 6.51 12.33 -15.31
CA ALA A 210 7.92 12.41 -14.92
C ALA A 210 8.21 13.57 -13.96
N ALA A 211 7.27 14.51 -13.77
CA ALA A 211 7.54 15.73 -13.00
C ALA A 211 7.83 15.47 -11.53
N GLY A 212 7.21 14.46 -10.91
CA GLY A 212 7.52 14.10 -9.52
C GLY A 212 8.95 13.59 -9.40
N VAL A 213 9.36 12.65 -10.26
CA VAL A 213 10.73 12.12 -10.27
C VAL A 213 11.74 13.21 -10.61
N ALA A 214 11.43 14.10 -11.55
CA ALA A 214 12.29 15.25 -11.87
C ALA A 214 12.42 16.22 -10.70
N ALA A 215 11.34 16.49 -9.96
CA ALA A 215 11.37 17.31 -8.76
C ALA A 215 12.17 16.65 -7.65
N TRP A 216 12.04 15.33 -7.47
CA TRP A 216 12.86 14.57 -6.54
C TRP A 216 14.35 14.64 -6.93
N TRP A 217 14.68 14.43 -8.19
CA TRP A 217 16.06 14.54 -8.69
C TRP A 217 16.65 15.93 -8.45
N LEU A 218 15.91 16.98 -8.81
CA LEU A 218 16.34 18.36 -8.59
C LEU A 218 16.55 18.65 -7.10
N ALA A 219 15.59 18.26 -6.24
CA ALA A 219 15.72 18.42 -4.80
C ALA A 219 16.93 17.65 -4.26
N SER A 220 17.17 16.45 -4.79
CA SER A 220 18.34 15.64 -4.44
C SER A 220 19.63 16.37 -4.73
N THR A 221 19.81 16.84 -5.97
CA THR A 221 21.01 17.60 -6.37
C THR A 221 21.21 18.85 -5.52
N LEU A 222 20.13 19.58 -5.22
CA LEU A 222 20.19 20.82 -4.43
C LEU A 222 20.56 20.58 -2.97
N LEU A 223 20.04 19.51 -2.35
CA LEU A 223 20.27 19.21 -0.94
C LEU A 223 21.60 18.51 -0.68
N THR A 224 22.09 17.71 -1.63
CA THR A 224 23.28 16.87 -1.43
C THR A 224 24.50 17.38 -2.19
N GLY A 225 24.30 18.22 -3.20
CA GLY A 225 25.36 18.64 -4.14
C GLY A 225 25.78 17.56 -5.14
N ASP A 226 25.19 16.37 -5.09
CA ASP A 226 25.51 15.22 -5.95
C ASP A 226 24.37 14.96 -6.95
N PRO A 227 24.56 15.27 -8.25
CA PRO A 227 23.56 15.00 -9.29
C PRO A 227 23.21 13.52 -9.46
N CYS A 228 24.06 12.61 -9.00
CA CYS A 228 23.89 11.17 -9.11
C CYS A 228 23.52 10.53 -7.75
N PHE A 229 23.16 11.33 -6.74
CA PHE A 229 22.87 10.85 -5.39
C PHE A 229 21.86 9.69 -5.34
N ILE A 230 20.77 9.77 -6.12
CA ILE A 230 19.74 8.72 -6.18
C ILE A 230 20.34 7.40 -6.69
N MET A 231 21.23 7.45 -7.69
CA MET A 231 21.90 6.27 -8.24
C MET A 231 22.93 5.71 -7.27
N HIS A 232 23.70 6.58 -6.62
CA HIS A 232 24.73 6.17 -5.65
C HIS A 232 24.13 5.58 -4.37
N ASN A 233 22.93 6.02 -3.96
CA ASN A 233 22.23 5.57 -2.76
C ASN A 233 21.10 4.57 -3.07
N TRP A 234 21.10 3.99 -4.26
CA TRP A 234 20.14 2.94 -4.60
C TRP A 234 20.46 1.66 -3.79
N PRO A 235 19.47 1.01 -3.14
CA PRO A 235 19.73 -0.19 -2.35
C PRO A 235 20.41 -1.29 -3.19
N PRO A 236 21.57 -1.84 -2.77
CA PRO A 236 22.32 -2.82 -3.56
C PRO A 236 21.54 -4.12 -3.80
N ASN A 237 20.66 -4.48 -2.86
CA ASN A 237 19.77 -5.65 -2.96
C ASN A 237 18.62 -5.47 -3.97
N TRP A 238 18.47 -4.27 -4.55
CA TRP A 238 17.52 -3.97 -5.64
C TRP A 238 18.19 -3.87 -7.02
N ALA A 239 19.50 -4.13 -7.10
CA ALA A 239 20.13 -4.39 -8.39
C ALA A 239 19.45 -5.60 -9.06
N ALA A 240 19.39 -5.64 -10.39
CA ALA A 240 18.76 -6.70 -11.18
C ALA A 240 19.49 -8.07 -11.13
N GLY A 241 20.01 -8.45 -9.96
CA GLY A 241 20.55 -9.76 -9.62
C GLY A 241 19.53 -10.57 -8.81
N ALA A 242 19.72 -11.89 -8.79
CA ALA A 242 18.77 -12.93 -8.36
C ALA A 242 18.26 -12.90 -6.90
N THR A 243 18.46 -11.81 -6.16
CA THR A 243 18.02 -11.63 -4.75
C THR A 243 16.80 -10.72 -4.59
N ALA A 244 16.19 -10.25 -5.68
CA ALA A 244 15.03 -9.34 -5.67
C ALA A 244 13.73 -9.92 -5.08
N LEU A 245 13.71 -11.16 -4.57
CA LEU A 245 12.54 -11.82 -3.99
C LEU A 245 12.72 -12.31 -2.54
N GLY A 246 13.82 -11.96 -1.86
CA GLY A 246 14.09 -12.48 -0.52
C GLY A 246 14.58 -11.42 0.45
N TYR A 247 13.69 -10.94 1.33
CA TYR A 247 14.11 -10.49 2.65
C TYR A 247 14.62 -11.73 3.40
N GLY A 248 15.94 -11.90 3.45
CA GLY A 248 16.58 -12.95 4.22
C GLY A 248 17.98 -13.26 3.75
N GLY A 249 18.97 -13.03 4.62
CA GLY A 249 20.29 -13.63 4.47
C GLY A 249 21.45 -12.67 4.74
N GLY A 250 21.67 -12.33 6.01
CA GLY A 250 23.03 -12.20 6.48
C GLY A 250 23.74 -13.55 6.33
N GLY A 251 25.01 -13.54 5.92
CA GLY A 251 25.84 -14.73 5.86
C GLY A 251 26.66 -14.81 4.58
N ARG A 252 27.97 -14.57 4.71
CA ARG A 252 28.96 -14.88 3.68
C ARG A 252 28.94 -16.39 3.39
N GLY A 253 28.89 -16.74 2.11
CA GLY A 253 29.42 -17.99 1.57
C GLY A 253 28.43 -19.14 1.42
N SER A 254 27.96 -19.37 0.19
CA SER A 254 27.95 -20.68 -0.50
C SER A 254 27.26 -20.54 -1.87
N PRO A 255 27.90 -20.93 -2.99
CA PRO A 255 27.23 -21.03 -4.28
C PRO A 255 26.61 -22.42 -4.41
N LEU A 256 25.40 -22.48 -4.99
CA LEU A 256 24.72 -23.63 -5.62
C LEU A 256 23.30 -23.85 -5.05
N GLY A 257 22.33 -23.42 -5.84
CA GLY A 257 20.91 -23.68 -5.65
C GLY A 257 20.10 -23.35 -6.90
N LEU A 258 20.58 -23.79 -8.07
CA LEU A 258 19.80 -23.73 -9.31
C LEU A 258 18.77 -24.86 -9.29
N VAL A 259 17.50 -24.54 -9.08
CA VAL A 259 16.38 -25.44 -9.42
C VAL A 259 15.74 -24.90 -10.70
N PRO A 260 15.90 -25.57 -11.86
CA PRO A 260 15.23 -25.14 -13.08
C PRO A 260 13.75 -25.55 -13.05
N VAL A 261 12.87 -24.57 -13.29
CA VAL A 261 11.43 -24.77 -13.51
C VAL A 261 11.24 -25.50 -14.84
N ARG A 262 10.85 -26.78 -14.80
CA ARG A 262 10.36 -27.50 -15.98
C ARG A 262 8.89 -27.12 -16.22
N VAL A 263 8.65 -26.54 -17.39
CA VAL A 263 7.33 -26.31 -17.98
C VAL A 263 6.59 -27.65 -18.13
N LEU A 264 5.47 -27.83 -17.42
CA LEU A 264 4.59 -28.98 -17.59
C LEU A 264 3.86 -28.87 -18.95
N ARG A 265 4.21 -29.75 -19.91
CA ARG A 265 3.35 -30.06 -21.05
C ARG A 265 2.29 -31.07 -20.62
N LEU A 266 1.02 -30.71 -20.80
CA LEU A 266 -0.13 -31.61 -20.72
C LEU A 266 0.01 -32.74 -21.75
N GLY A 267 -0.04 -33.99 -21.28
CA GLY A 267 0.01 -35.17 -22.15
C GLY A 267 -0.42 -36.45 -21.43
N ARG A 268 -1.69 -36.82 -21.65
CA ARG A 268 -2.31 -38.17 -21.64
C ARG A 268 -2.28 -39.02 -20.34
N LEU A 269 -3.52 -39.24 -19.87
CA LEU A 269 -4.02 -40.36 -19.06
C LEU A 269 -3.38 -41.73 -19.36
N ARG A 270 -2.96 -42.45 -18.30
CA ARG A 270 -3.15 -43.91 -18.14
C ARG A 270 -3.00 -44.34 -16.67
N ALA A 271 -3.71 -45.42 -16.34
CA ALA A 271 -4.16 -45.89 -15.04
C ALA A 271 -3.17 -46.76 -14.22
N LEU A 272 -3.26 -46.61 -12.87
CA LEU A 272 -3.18 -47.61 -11.75
C LEU A 272 -1.86 -48.39 -11.45
N PRO A 273 -1.74 -49.17 -10.33
CA PRO A 273 -1.83 -48.83 -8.88
C PRO A 273 -0.75 -49.53 -7.99
N GLY A 274 -0.70 -49.22 -6.67
CA GLY A 274 0.03 -49.99 -5.62
C GLY A 274 1.50 -49.59 -5.46
N VAL A 275 2.09 -49.43 -4.27
CA VAL A 275 2.35 -50.45 -3.24
C VAL A 275 2.67 -49.76 -1.90
N ARG A 276 2.31 -50.46 -0.81
CA ARG A 276 2.47 -50.17 0.63
C ARG A 276 3.94 -50.13 1.09
N GLY A 277 4.22 -49.44 2.22
CA GLY A 277 5.34 -49.77 3.10
C GLY A 277 5.93 -48.61 3.92
N ALA A 278 5.59 -48.54 5.20
CA ALA A 278 6.23 -47.72 6.26
C ALA A 278 7.65 -48.30 6.64
N PRO A 279 8.42 -47.81 7.64
CA PRO A 279 8.13 -46.79 8.67
C PRO A 279 9.30 -45.82 9.03
N LEU A 280 9.00 -44.99 10.04
CA LEU A 280 9.85 -44.06 10.79
C LEU A 280 11.09 -44.73 11.43
N SER A 281 12.20 -43.99 11.52
CA SER A 281 13.29 -44.23 12.48
C SER A 281 13.69 -42.92 13.17
N ALA A 282 13.92 -43.03 14.48
CA ALA A 282 14.37 -42.00 15.41
C ALA A 282 15.91 -41.87 15.45
N GLY A 283 16.40 -40.78 16.07
CA GLY A 283 17.82 -40.45 16.34
C GLY A 283 18.25 -39.22 15.51
N ASP A 284 18.82 -38.13 16.03
CA ASP A 284 19.56 -37.92 17.27
C ASP A 284 19.38 -36.48 17.77
N ALA A 285 19.27 -36.36 19.09
CA ALA A 285 19.39 -35.12 19.83
C ALA A 285 20.83 -34.98 20.34
N SER A 286 21.61 -34.06 19.78
CA SER A 286 22.83 -33.52 20.42
C SER A 286 23.32 -32.30 19.65
N GLY A 287 23.24 -31.11 20.26
CA GLY A 287 23.80 -29.90 19.67
C GLY A 287 23.29 -28.58 20.26
N LEU A 288 23.26 -28.46 21.60
CA LEU A 288 23.08 -27.17 22.28
C LEU A 288 24.39 -26.87 23.03
N GLU A 289 25.23 -26.00 22.47
CA GLU A 289 26.34 -25.37 23.21
C GLU A 289 25.87 -24.04 23.84
N PRO A 290 26.25 -23.75 25.10
CA PRO A 290 25.97 -22.47 25.74
C PRO A 290 27.09 -21.43 25.48
N PRO A 291 26.78 -20.12 25.47
CA PRO A 291 27.78 -19.08 25.22
C PRO A 291 28.71 -18.86 26.42
N GLY A 292 30.01 -18.81 26.10
CA GLY A 292 31.12 -18.64 27.03
C GLY A 292 31.20 -17.25 27.68
N ARG A 293 31.72 -17.28 28.91
CA ARG A 293 32.08 -16.14 29.77
C ARG A 293 33.20 -15.31 29.15
N LEU A 294 33.03 -13.99 29.14
CA LEU A 294 34.13 -13.02 29.08
C LEU A 294 34.48 -12.62 30.52
N GLY A 295 35.77 -12.71 30.85
CA GLY A 295 36.34 -12.20 32.09
C GLY A 295 37.56 -11.32 31.77
N ALA A 296 37.86 -10.46 32.75
CA ALA A 296 38.88 -9.41 32.83
C ALA A 296 38.52 -8.09 32.16
#